data_AF-A0A2E8FIK5-F1
#
_entry.id   AF-A0A2E8FIK5-F1
#
_cell.length_a   1.000
_cell.length_b   1.000
_cell.length_c   1.000
_cell.angle_alpha   90.00
_cell.angle_beta   90.00
_cell.angle_gamma   90.00
#
_symmetry.space_group_name_H-M   'P 1'
#
loop_
_entity.id
_entity.type
_entity.pdbx_description
1 polymer ?
#
loop_
_entity_poly.entity_id
_entity_poly.type
_entity_poly.pdbx_seq_one_letter_code
_entity_poly.pdbx_strand_id
1 'polypeptide(L)'
;MRCSPIPRLIILAASIAIGVNLAHAEPPSSTQTVDQKTADQKTVEQKAVDAATAAKAAADAAEAKRLAEIEKDRRATAVALNYCRASFHRIRKNPSKTVMLEEQSKILNNLNLSGIADQEIIKLYSAVLDEIHQVEIAEKERVALESRHKREFQRRLFTNAMMLGTELATAQFVGAVRTGANSWWDYRASEDQRDGAIWKVEKGRLTTVVSKSSIFLDTFWRMAKKKNIPDEWLIRGSDLDRLQLAMQIRDPKRRLRVLRRMQRFMIYYPPYWYYIARTQQQMGQLFAALKTYERLGEVARGHFRNDDMLAAGLANQSLIQAHLSQPGAHVTALKALDFSSSCWQANLLCASVLADSGQTVQAEDAILANLDTDLERSRSLVHLLSLYYRSGDTEKLTQRLSDPRVCKDVPVPVLLRCASRLDAAKVPAALNRQLAGSLVVMPHRQFGPDDIVVVAGSGWQLGQARLTLNLNGRTVKIRPRLSRHKGQLVARFSRVGEFGNPLSGNRTPPKATLILDYPDTPKVRLALGDKRPNVVAAKPAADDGLRITAIQFDKMHLSLIAVAGR
;
A
#
# COMPACT_ATOMS: atom_id res chain seq x y z
N MET A 1 -39.43 26.88 14.04
CA MET A 1 -40.84 26.86 13.58
C MET A 1 -40.92 26.09 12.26
N ARG A 2 -41.92 25.20 12.17
CA ARG A 2 -42.28 24.30 11.06
C ARG A 2 -41.38 23.06 10.85
N CYS A 3 -41.73 22.06 11.65
CA CYS A 3 -41.47 20.64 11.48
C CYS A 3 -42.30 20.06 10.34
N SER A 4 -41.74 19.07 9.63
CA SER A 4 -42.48 17.98 8.99
C SER A 4 -41.58 16.73 8.92
N PRO A 5 -42.15 15.51 8.96
CA PRO A 5 -41.55 14.40 9.71
C PRO A 5 -40.93 13.29 8.86
N ILE A 6 -40.02 12.59 9.52
CA ILE A 6 -39.27 11.38 9.14
C ILE A 6 -40.22 10.16 9.09
N PRO A 7 -40.16 9.28 8.07
CA PRO A 7 -40.78 7.97 8.16
C PRO A 7 -39.87 7.00 8.92
N ARG A 8 -40.39 6.45 10.02
CA ARG A 8 -39.78 5.37 10.80
C ARG A 8 -39.72 4.07 9.98
N LEU A 9 -38.53 3.50 9.89
CA LEU A 9 -38.27 2.16 9.39
C LEU A 9 -38.83 1.14 10.42
N ILE A 10 -39.71 0.26 9.96
CA ILE A 10 -40.30 -0.84 10.73
C ILE A 10 -39.25 -1.95 10.86
N ILE A 11 -38.89 -2.29 12.09
CA ILE A 11 -38.14 -3.50 12.46
C ILE A 11 -39.15 -4.64 12.57
N LEU A 12 -39.01 -5.67 11.72
CA LEU A 12 -39.77 -6.92 11.84
C LEU A 12 -39.08 -7.81 12.89
N ALA A 13 -39.65 -7.88 14.09
CA ALA A 13 -39.29 -8.87 15.09
C ALA A 13 -40.38 -9.94 15.15
N ALA A 14 -40.03 -11.17 14.76
CA ALA A 14 -40.89 -12.33 14.91
C ALA A 14 -40.99 -12.68 16.40
N SER A 15 -42.21 -12.67 16.95
CA SER A 15 -42.52 -13.22 18.27
C SER A 15 -43.53 -14.35 18.10
N ILE A 16 -43.09 -15.56 18.43
CA ILE A 16 -43.90 -16.76 18.59
C ILE A 16 -44.62 -16.61 19.93
N ALA A 17 -45.95 -16.56 19.92
CA ALA A 17 -46.77 -16.60 21.13
C ALA A 17 -47.65 -17.86 21.09
N ILE A 18 -47.29 -18.80 21.96
CA ILE A 18 -48.11 -19.95 22.35
C ILE A 18 -49.16 -19.43 23.33
N GLY A 19 -50.44 -19.55 22.98
CA GLY A 19 -51.56 -19.15 23.82
C GLY A 19 -52.57 -20.30 23.93
N VAL A 20 -52.47 -21.05 25.02
CA VAL A 20 -53.53 -21.93 25.53
C VAL A 20 -54.67 -21.02 26.01
N ASN A 21 -55.93 -21.32 25.64
CA ASN A 21 -57.05 -20.72 26.35
C ASN A 21 -58.20 -21.69 26.59
N LEU A 22 -58.65 -21.65 27.84
CA LEU A 22 -59.64 -22.51 28.48
C LEU A 22 -61.06 -22.22 27.97
N ALA A 23 -61.87 -23.27 28.03
CA ALA A 23 -63.29 -23.29 27.76
C ALA A 23 -64.10 -22.43 28.75
N HIS A 24 -65.10 -21.72 28.23
CA HIS A 24 -66.34 -21.40 28.92
C HIS A 24 -67.50 -21.68 27.96
N ALA A 25 -68.45 -22.48 28.44
CA ALA A 25 -69.61 -22.96 27.70
C ALA A 25 -70.84 -22.14 28.10
N GLU A 26 -71.65 -21.73 27.12
CA GLU A 26 -73.05 -21.33 27.28
C GLU A 26 -73.88 -21.86 26.08
N PRO A 27 -75.20 -22.07 26.26
CA PRO A 27 -75.99 -23.08 25.54
C PRO A 27 -76.68 -22.55 24.26
N PRO A 28 -77.31 -23.41 23.44
CA PRO A 28 -77.57 -23.12 22.04
C PRO A 28 -78.96 -22.52 21.80
N SER A 29 -79.05 -21.52 20.94
CA SER A 29 -80.28 -21.16 20.24
C SER A 29 -80.22 -21.68 18.81
N SER A 30 -81.07 -22.67 18.54
CA SER A 30 -81.32 -23.31 17.26
C SER A 30 -81.93 -22.35 16.24
N THR A 31 -81.23 -22.09 15.13
CA THR A 31 -81.78 -22.05 13.74
C THR A 31 -80.69 -21.58 12.77
N GLN A 32 -80.11 -22.52 12.01
CA GLN A 32 -79.53 -22.34 10.65
C GLN A 32 -78.65 -23.55 10.31
N THR A 33 -79.28 -24.68 9.99
CA THR A 33 -78.58 -25.92 9.57
C THR A 33 -78.92 -26.25 8.13
N VAL A 34 -78.39 -25.47 7.17
CA VAL A 34 -78.13 -25.96 5.79
C VAL A 34 -76.85 -25.35 5.18
N ASP A 35 -76.44 -24.12 5.53
CA ASP A 35 -75.31 -23.44 4.83
C ASP A 35 -73.92 -23.49 5.50
N GLN A 36 -73.79 -23.96 6.75
CA GLN A 36 -72.49 -23.96 7.46
C GLN A 36 -71.56 -25.14 7.11
N LYS A 37 -72.09 -26.29 6.67
CA LYS A 37 -71.27 -27.47 6.34
C LYS A 37 -70.39 -27.25 5.10
N THR A 38 -70.84 -26.42 4.16
CA THR A 38 -70.14 -26.09 2.92
C THR A 38 -69.07 -25.00 3.12
N ALA A 39 -69.21 -24.16 4.15
CA ALA A 39 -68.26 -23.09 4.49
C ALA A 39 -67.05 -23.64 5.27
N ASP A 40 -67.26 -24.57 6.21
CA ASP A 40 -66.17 -25.20 6.95
C ASP A 40 -65.33 -26.16 6.08
N GLN A 41 -65.94 -26.89 5.14
CA GLN A 41 -65.19 -27.71 4.19
C GLN A 41 -64.35 -26.88 3.22
N LYS A 42 -64.88 -25.76 2.70
CA LYS A 42 -64.11 -24.83 1.86
C LYS A 42 -62.95 -24.19 2.62
N THR A 43 -63.12 -23.88 3.91
CA THR A 43 -62.05 -23.24 4.73
C THR A 43 -60.93 -24.24 5.07
N VAL A 44 -61.25 -25.52 5.25
CA VAL A 44 -60.26 -26.60 5.45
C VAL A 44 -59.55 -26.96 4.15
N GLU A 45 -60.26 -27.02 3.02
CA GLU A 45 -59.67 -27.23 1.70
C GLU A 45 -58.77 -26.06 1.27
N GLN A 46 -59.19 -24.81 1.51
CA GLN A 46 -58.36 -23.63 1.23
C GLN A 46 -57.08 -23.63 2.09
N LYS A 47 -57.18 -23.93 3.39
CA LYS A 47 -55.99 -24.08 4.26
C LYS A 47 -55.06 -25.21 3.83
N ALA A 48 -55.59 -26.31 3.32
CA ALA A 48 -54.80 -27.43 2.81
C ALA A 48 -54.09 -27.07 1.49
N VAL A 49 -54.75 -26.32 0.60
CA VAL A 49 -54.17 -25.81 -0.64
C VAL A 49 -53.11 -24.73 -0.36
N ASP A 50 -53.35 -23.85 0.61
CA ASP A 50 -52.40 -22.82 1.05
C ASP A 50 -51.18 -23.44 1.74
N ALA A 51 -51.36 -24.51 2.53
CA ALA A 51 -50.27 -25.27 3.12
C ALA A 51 -49.45 -26.05 2.07
N ALA A 52 -50.10 -26.63 1.06
CA ALA A 52 -49.43 -27.33 -0.02
C ALA A 52 -48.64 -26.39 -0.95
N THR A 53 -49.16 -25.19 -1.21
CA THR A 53 -48.45 -24.14 -1.96
C THR A 53 -47.28 -23.55 -1.16
N ALA A 54 -47.43 -23.35 0.15
CA ALA A 54 -46.32 -22.95 1.02
C ALA A 54 -45.22 -24.02 1.11
N ALA A 55 -45.57 -25.31 1.18
CA ALA A 55 -44.61 -26.41 1.19
C ALA A 55 -43.85 -26.53 -0.15
N LYS A 56 -44.53 -26.33 -1.28
CA LYS A 56 -43.91 -26.28 -2.60
C LYS A 56 -42.97 -25.08 -2.75
N ALA A 57 -43.38 -23.89 -2.31
CA ALA A 57 -42.53 -22.70 -2.32
C ALA A 57 -41.28 -22.88 -1.44
N ALA A 58 -41.39 -23.57 -0.31
CA ALA A 58 -40.25 -23.89 0.55
C ALA A 58 -39.29 -24.91 -0.11
N ALA A 59 -39.83 -25.92 -0.81
CA ALA A 59 -39.03 -26.89 -1.56
C ALA A 59 -38.29 -26.25 -2.74
N ASP A 60 -38.98 -25.41 -3.52
CA ASP A 60 -38.42 -24.65 -4.64
C ASP A 60 -37.32 -23.68 -4.14
N ALA A 61 -37.52 -23.04 -2.99
CA ALA A 61 -36.50 -22.19 -2.36
C ALA A 61 -35.28 -22.99 -1.88
N ALA A 62 -35.47 -24.21 -1.36
CA ALA A 62 -34.39 -25.09 -0.97
C ALA A 62 -33.58 -25.59 -2.19
N GLU A 63 -34.25 -25.94 -3.28
CA GLU A 63 -33.60 -26.33 -4.53
C GLU A 63 -32.84 -25.16 -5.16
N ALA A 64 -33.45 -23.97 -5.20
CA ALA A 64 -32.77 -22.75 -5.68
C ALA A 64 -31.52 -22.43 -4.86
N LYS A 65 -31.58 -22.59 -3.52
CA LYS A 65 -30.40 -22.42 -2.65
C LYS A 65 -29.31 -23.43 -2.96
N ARG A 66 -29.66 -24.70 -3.13
CA ARG A 66 -28.71 -25.77 -3.49
C ARG A 66 -28.05 -25.51 -4.84
N LEU A 67 -28.81 -25.10 -5.85
CA LEU A 67 -28.28 -24.73 -7.16
C LEU A 67 -27.35 -23.52 -7.09
N ALA A 68 -27.70 -22.51 -6.29
CA ALA A 68 -26.85 -21.34 -6.05
C ALA A 68 -25.52 -21.71 -5.36
N GLU A 69 -25.53 -22.65 -4.42
CA GLU A 69 -24.32 -23.16 -3.77
C GLU A 69 -23.42 -23.93 -4.74
N ILE A 70 -24.01 -24.79 -5.59
CA ILE A 70 -23.27 -25.52 -6.64
C ILE A 70 -22.63 -24.53 -7.63
N GLU A 71 -23.38 -23.54 -8.07
CA GLU A 71 -22.90 -22.50 -8.98
C GLU A 71 -21.76 -21.67 -8.35
N LYS A 72 -21.90 -21.32 -7.07
CA LYS A 72 -20.84 -20.64 -6.31
C LYS A 72 -19.57 -21.49 -6.22
N ASP A 73 -19.71 -22.80 -5.97
CA ASP A 73 -18.57 -23.72 -5.95
C ASP A 73 -17.90 -23.85 -7.33
N ARG A 74 -18.68 -23.91 -8.41
CA ARG A 74 -18.14 -23.91 -9.79
C ARG A 74 -17.33 -22.65 -10.08
N ARG A 75 -17.86 -21.48 -9.73
CA ARG A 75 -17.16 -20.19 -9.91
C ARG A 75 -15.88 -20.12 -9.10
N ALA A 76 -15.95 -20.53 -7.83
CA ALA A 76 -14.79 -20.55 -6.95
C ALA A 76 -13.69 -21.48 -7.49
N THR A 77 -14.11 -22.65 -7.99
CA THR A 77 -13.20 -23.60 -8.62
C THR A 77 -12.57 -22.99 -9.88
N ALA A 78 -13.35 -22.37 -10.76
CA ALA A 78 -12.83 -21.73 -11.97
C ALA A 78 -11.78 -20.65 -11.66
N VAL A 79 -12.02 -19.80 -10.66
CA VAL A 79 -11.08 -18.76 -10.22
C VAL A 79 -9.76 -19.38 -9.73
N ALA A 80 -9.84 -20.37 -8.83
CA ALA A 80 -8.66 -21.00 -8.27
C ALA A 80 -7.80 -21.67 -9.36
N LEU A 81 -8.44 -22.33 -10.32
CA LEU A 81 -7.73 -22.96 -11.41
C LEU A 81 -7.11 -21.94 -12.39
N ASN A 82 -7.80 -20.83 -12.66
CA ASN A 82 -7.27 -19.75 -13.49
C ASN A 82 -5.99 -19.17 -12.88
N TYR A 83 -5.91 -19.05 -11.54
CA TYR A 83 -4.67 -18.67 -10.86
C TYR A 83 -3.54 -19.67 -11.08
N CYS A 84 -3.80 -20.97 -10.85
CA CYS A 84 -2.79 -22.01 -11.09
C CYS A 84 -2.29 -22.00 -12.54
N ARG A 85 -3.22 -21.90 -13.50
CA ARG A 85 -2.89 -21.85 -14.92
C ARG A 85 -2.07 -20.62 -15.28
N ALA A 86 -2.43 -19.44 -14.77
CA ALA A 86 -1.67 -18.21 -14.98
C ALA A 86 -0.26 -18.28 -14.39
N SER A 87 -0.12 -18.93 -13.25
CA SER A 87 1.15 -19.10 -12.56
C SER A 87 2.09 -20.03 -13.33
N PHE A 88 1.63 -21.23 -13.68
CA PHE A 88 2.40 -22.19 -14.49
C PHE A 88 2.72 -21.66 -15.88
N HIS A 89 1.81 -20.89 -16.49
CA HIS A 89 2.07 -20.22 -17.76
C HIS A 89 3.26 -19.26 -17.66
N ARG A 90 3.36 -18.44 -16.59
CA ARG A 90 4.49 -17.51 -16.41
C ARG A 90 5.79 -18.27 -16.14
N ILE A 91 5.77 -19.30 -15.29
CA ILE A 91 6.95 -20.13 -15.01
C ILE A 91 7.48 -20.77 -16.29
N ARG A 92 6.60 -21.29 -17.15
CA ARG A 92 6.98 -21.88 -18.44
C ARG A 92 7.57 -20.86 -19.41
N LYS A 93 6.99 -19.65 -19.46
CA LYS A 93 7.40 -18.60 -20.39
C LYS A 93 8.74 -17.96 -19.99
N ASN A 94 8.91 -17.69 -18.69
CA ASN A 94 10.07 -17.02 -18.11
C ASN A 94 10.67 -17.88 -16.98
N PRO A 95 11.42 -18.95 -17.30
CA PRO A 95 11.93 -19.90 -16.31
C PRO A 95 13.18 -19.38 -15.59
N SER A 96 12.98 -18.40 -14.70
CA SER A 96 14.00 -17.90 -13.79
C SER A 96 13.72 -18.34 -12.36
N LYS A 97 14.78 -18.49 -11.54
CA LYS A 97 14.62 -18.78 -10.11
C LYS A 97 13.72 -17.74 -9.42
N THR A 98 13.89 -16.47 -9.77
CA THR A 98 13.09 -15.35 -9.28
C THR A 98 11.60 -15.54 -9.54
N VAL A 99 11.21 -15.80 -10.79
CA VAL A 99 9.80 -15.96 -11.17
C VAL A 99 9.19 -17.16 -10.45
N MET A 100 9.92 -18.27 -10.32
CA MET A 100 9.46 -19.44 -9.58
C MET A 100 9.19 -19.11 -8.10
N LEU A 101 10.12 -18.43 -7.43
CA LEU A 101 9.96 -18.03 -6.02
C LEU A 101 8.80 -17.04 -5.83
N GLU A 102 8.66 -16.06 -6.73
CA GLU A 102 7.56 -15.09 -6.68
C GLU A 102 6.20 -15.79 -6.82
N GLU A 103 6.04 -16.60 -7.85
CA GLU A 103 4.79 -17.31 -8.12
C GLU A 103 4.45 -18.28 -6.98
N GLN A 104 5.45 -18.98 -6.44
CA GLN A 104 5.29 -19.85 -5.27
C GLN A 104 4.84 -19.07 -4.04
N SER A 105 5.57 -18.02 -3.66
CA SER A 105 5.33 -17.28 -2.42
C SER A 105 4.09 -16.39 -2.46
N LYS A 106 3.75 -15.82 -3.62
CA LYS A 106 2.65 -14.86 -3.77
C LYS A 106 1.33 -15.51 -4.14
N ILE A 107 1.34 -16.54 -4.98
CA ILE A 107 0.12 -17.20 -5.45
C ILE A 107 0.00 -18.58 -4.84
N LEU A 108 0.93 -19.48 -5.15
CA LEU A 108 0.71 -20.89 -4.89
C LEU A 108 0.58 -21.18 -3.39
N ASN A 109 1.54 -20.77 -2.56
CA ASN A 109 1.50 -21.04 -1.11
C ASN A 109 0.30 -20.40 -0.38
N ASN A 110 -0.29 -19.35 -0.95
CA ASN A 110 -1.42 -18.64 -0.34
C ASN A 110 -2.77 -19.13 -0.84
N LEU A 111 -2.82 -19.91 -1.92
CA LEU A 111 -4.07 -20.31 -2.57
C LEU A 111 -4.88 -21.24 -1.65
N ASN A 112 -6.13 -20.88 -1.39
CA ASN A 112 -7.03 -21.67 -0.57
C ASN A 112 -7.66 -22.78 -1.42
N LEU A 113 -7.10 -23.99 -1.31
CA LEU A 113 -7.57 -25.18 -2.02
C LEU A 113 -8.72 -25.90 -1.30
N SER A 114 -9.19 -25.42 -0.14
CA SER A 114 -10.27 -26.10 0.62
C SER A 114 -11.57 -26.23 -0.17
N GLY A 115 -11.81 -25.36 -1.16
CA GLY A 115 -12.96 -25.44 -2.08
C GLY A 115 -12.76 -26.38 -3.27
N ILE A 116 -11.54 -26.85 -3.53
CA ILE A 116 -11.25 -27.80 -4.61
C ILE A 116 -11.32 -29.21 -4.02
N ALA A 117 -12.53 -29.78 -3.98
CA ALA A 117 -12.80 -31.12 -3.48
C ALA A 117 -12.30 -32.24 -4.44
N ASP A 118 -11.01 -32.22 -4.80
CA ASP A 118 -10.37 -33.30 -5.57
C ASP A 118 -8.96 -33.60 -5.06
N GLN A 119 -8.80 -34.79 -4.47
CA GLN A 119 -7.54 -35.24 -3.85
C GLN A 119 -6.41 -35.42 -4.88
N GLU A 120 -6.74 -35.71 -6.14
CA GLU A 120 -5.75 -35.90 -7.22
C GLU A 120 -5.07 -34.56 -7.56
N ILE A 121 -5.86 -33.48 -7.62
CA ILE A 121 -5.35 -32.13 -7.89
C ILE A 121 -4.49 -31.63 -6.75
N ILE A 122 -4.90 -31.83 -5.50
CA ILE A 122 -4.13 -31.40 -4.33
C ILE A 122 -2.77 -32.11 -4.30
N LYS A 123 -2.74 -33.43 -4.53
CA LYS A 123 -1.49 -34.21 -4.56
C LYS A 123 -0.55 -33.74 -5.67
N LEU A 124 -1.08 -33.53 -6.88
CA LEU A 124 -0.28 -33.10 -8.02
C LEU A 124 0.21 -31.66 -7.87
N TYR A 125 -0.61 -30.80 -7.28
CA TYR A 125 -0.25 -29.44 -6.92
C TYR A 125 0.89 -29.40 -5.91
N SER A 126 0.80 -30.16 -4.82
CA SER A 126 1.88 -30.33 -3.84
C SER A 126 3.15 -30.85 -4.51
N ALA A 127 3.04 -31.83 -5.40
CA ALA A 127 4.19 -32.37 -6.11
C ALA A 127 4.87 -31.36 -7.06
N VAL A 128 4.15 -30.37 -7.59
CA VAL A 128 4.75 -29.26 -8.37
C VAL A 128 5.39 -28.23 -7.43
N LEU A 129 4.73 -27.91 -6.31
CA LEU A 129 5.26 -27.02 -5.29
C LEU A 129 6.57 -27.53 -4.68
N ASP A 130 6.66 -28.83 -4.42
CA ASP A 130 7.86 -29.47 -3.89
C ASP A 130 9.04 -29.35 -4.87
N GLU A 131 8.80 -29.52 -6.17
CA GLU A 131 9.85 -29.30 -7.18
C GLU A 131 10.29 -27.85 -7.24
N ILE A 132 9.36 -26.90 -7.14
CA ILE A 132 9.71 -25.48 -7.10
C ILE A 132 10.53 -25.17 -5.84
N HIS A 133 10.17 -25.75 -4.69
CA HIS A 133 10.88 -25.56 -3.43
C HIS A 133 12.32 -26.09 -3.49
N GLN A 134 12.53 -27.21 -4.18
CA GLN A 134 13.87 -27.76 -4.37
C GLN A 134 14.78 -26.89 -5.25
N VAL A 135 14.23 -25.92 -6.00
CA VAL A 135 15.02 -24.91 -6.72
C VAL A 135 15.56 -23.90 -5.71
N GLU A 136 16.62 -24.27 -5.01
CA GLU A 136 17.26 -23.43 -4.01
C GLU A 136 17.79 -22.13 -4.65
N ILE A 137 17.44 -21.02 -4.00
CA ILE A 137 18.07 -19.72 -4.15
C ILE A 137 18.96 -19.54 -2.92
N ALA A 138 20.23 -19.21 -3.10
CA ALA A 138 21.08 -18.95 -1.95
C ALA A 138 20.56 -17.71 -1.20
N GLU A 139 20.57 -17.70 0.13
CA GLU A 139 20.02 -16.58 0.94
C GLU A 139 20.60 -15.21 0.56
N LYS A 140 21.86 -15.16 0.11
CA LYS A 140 22.50 -13.94 -0.43
C LYS A 140 21.85 -13.44 -1.72
N GLU A 141 21.36 -14.33 -2.58
CA GLU A 141 20.66 -14.00 -3.83
C GLU A 141 19.26 -13.45 -3.54
N ARG A 142 18.56 -14.01 -2.54
CA ARG A 142 17.26 -13.52 -2.05
C ARG A 142 17.35 -12.08 -1.54
N VAL A 143 18.34 -11.79 -0.68
CA VAL A 143 18.59 -10.44 -0.15
C VAL A 143 18.98 -9.45 -1.26
N ALA A 144 19.76 -9.87 -2.25
CA ALA A 144 20.14 -9.02 -3.39
C ALA A 144 18.93 -8.62 -4.25
N LEU A 145 17.93 -9.50 -4.37
CA LEU A 145 16.71 -9.28 -5.12
C LEU A 145 15.81 -8.23 -4.43
N GLU A 146 15.56 -8.42 -3.14
CA GLU A 146 14.84 -7.44 -2.29
C GLU A 146 15.54 -6.07 -2.31
N SER A 147 16.88 -6.06 -2.32
CA SER A 147 17.69 -4.85 -2.36
C SER A 147 17.65 -4.09 -3.70
N ARG A 148 17.34 -4.77 -4.81
CA ARG A 148 17.19 -4.13 -6.14
C ARG A 148 15.87 -3.36 -6.23
N HIS A 149 14.80 -3.94 -5.69
CA HIS A 149 13.48 -3.30 -5.59
C HIS A 149 13.54 -2.04 -4.70
N LYS A 150 14.28 -2.10 -3.58
CA LYS A 150 14.50 -0.97 -2.66
C LYS A 150 15.17 0.25 -3.35
N ARG A 151 16.10 0.04 -4.29
CA ARG A 151 16.93 1.12 -4.89
C ARG A 151 16.20 1.99 -5.91
N GLU A 152 15.37 1.41 -6.78
CA GLU A 152 14.61 2.19 -7.76
C GLU A 152 13.49 3.02 -7.10
N PHE A 153 13.09 2.54 -5.93
CA PHE A 153 11.98 3.08 -5.19
C PHE A 153 12.35 4.29 -4.34
N GLN A 154 13.62 4.43 -3.91
CA GLN A 154 14.13 5.59 -3.18
C GLN A 154 13.92 6.94 -3.90
N ARG A 155 13.84 6.97 -5.24
CA ARG A 155 13.49 8.18 -6.00
C ARG A 155 12.06 8.66 -5.76
N ARG A 156 11.14 7.78 -5.35
CA ARG A 156 9.73 8.10 -5.01
C ARG A 156 9.52 8.52 -3.54
N LEU A 157 10.55 8.49 -2.69
CA LEU A 157 10.45 8.88 -1.28
C LEU A 157 10.25 10.39 -1.08
N PHE A 158 10.79 11.22 -1.98
CA PHE A 158 10.66 12.68 -1.89
C PHE A 158 9.21 13.15 -1.95
N THR A 159 8.38 12.50 -2.78
CA THR A 159 6.93 12.76 -2.88
C THR A 159 6.18 12.49 -1.56
N ASN A 160 6.65 11.57 -0.71
CA ASN A 160 6.00 11.28 0.58
C ASN A 160 6.45 12.23 1.70
N ALA A 161 7.64 12.82 1.63
CA ALA A 161 8.05 13.88 2.57
C ALA A 161 7.20 15.16 2.44
N MET A 162 6.47 15.32 1.32
CA MET A 162 5.45 16.36 1.14
C MET A 162 4.15 16.11 1.92
N MET A 163 3.92 14.90 2.46
CA MET A 163 2.70 14.55 3.22
C MET A 163 2.56 15.28 4.57
N LEU A 164 3.60 15.94 5.04
CA LEU A 164 3.61 16.67 6.31
C LEU A 164 3.07 18.12 6.21
N GLY A 165 2.67 18.58 5.03
CA GLY A 165 2.12 19.93 4.80
C GLY A 165 0.60 19.91 4.68
N THR A 166 -0.10 20.65 5.53
CA THR A 166 -1.58 20.68 5.60
C THR A 166 -2.23 21.47 4.46
N GLU A 167 -1.52 22.39 3.80
CA GLU A 167 -2.12 23.35 2.84
C GLU A 167 -2.20 22.82 1.39
N LEU A 168 -1.67 21.63 1.11
CA LEU A 168 -1.67 20.99 -0.22
C LEU A 168 -2.46 19.67 -0.28
N ALA A 169 -3.29 19.43 0.72
CA ALA A 169 -4.10 18.22 0.87
C ALA A 169 -5.06 17.94 -0.28
N THR A 170 -5.28 18.85 -1.23
CA THR A 170 -6.15 18.63 -2.40
C THR A 170 -5.39 18.15 -3.64
N ALA A 171 -4.30 18.82 -4.07
CA ALA A 171 -3.61 18.47 -5.32
C ALA A 171 -2.78 17.18 -5.22
N GLN A 172 -2.05 16.99 -4.12
CA GLN A 172 -1.28 15.76 -3.88
C GLN A 172 -2.20 14.57 -3.63
N PHE A 173 -3.32 14.79 -2.96
CA PHE A 173 -4.33 13.76 -2.74
C PHE A 173 -5.02 13.35 -4.05
N VAL A 174 -5.32 14.27 -4.97
CA VAL A 174 -5.78 13.93 -6.33
C VAL A 174 -4.73 13.12 -7.10
N GLY A 175 -3.44 13.48 -6.99
CA GLY A 175 -2.34 12.70 -7.57
C GLY A 175 -2.21 11.30 -6.97
N ALA A 176 -2.35 11.19 -5.65
CA ALA A 176 -2.36 9.93 -4.91
C ALA A 176 -3.57 9.07 -5.28
N VAL A 177 -4.76 9.66 -5.44
CA VAL A 177 -5.98 8.96 -5.89
C VAL A 177 -5.80 8.40 -7.30
N ARG A 178 -5.12 9.11 -8.21
CA ARG A 178 -4.83 8.57 -9.56
C ARG A 178 -3.76 7.48 -9.56
N THR A 179 -2.80 7.57 -8.65
CA THR A 179 -1.67 6.62 -8.58
C THR A 179 -2.01 5.36 -7.79
N GLY A 180 -2.75 5.50 -6.68
CA GLY A 180 -3.14 4.44 -5.77
C GLY A 180 -1.98 3.66 -5.12
N ALA A 181 -2.32 2.69 -4.28
CA ALA A 181 -1.43 1.63 -3.86
C ALA A 181 -1.20 0.64 -5.02
N ASN A 182 0.05 0.23 -5.19
CA ASN A 182 0.42 -0.86 -6.07
C ASN A 182 0.46 -2.17 -5.27
N SER A 183 0.06 -3.24 -5.94
CA SER A 183 0.27 -4.62 -5.48
C SER A 183 1.49 -5.22 -6.17
N TRP A 184 1.92 -6.39 -5.71
CA TRP A 184 2.89 -7.23 -6.44
C TRP A 184 2.50 -7.43 -7.93
N TRP A 185 1.20 -7.49 -8.23
CA TRP A 185 0.70 -7.62 -9.60
C TRP A 185 1.09 -6.45 -10.53
N ASP A 186 1.17 -5.22 -10.03
CA ASP A 186 1.66 -4.09 -10.83
C ASP A 186 3.16 -4.22 -11.12
N TYR A 187 3.93 -4.68 -10.13
CA TYR A 187 5.37 -4.91 -10.28
C TYR A 187 5.65 -6.01 -11.28
N ARG A 188 4.96 -7.16 -11.13
CA ARG A 188 4.98 -8.29 -12.08
C ARG A 188 4.73 -7.84 -13.52
N ALA A 189 3.75 -6.97 -13.74
CA ALA A 189 3.43 -6.46 -15.08
C ALA A 189 4.52 -5.53 -15.66
N SER A 190 5.32 -4.89 -14.80
CA SER A 190 6.39 -3.96 -15.18
C SER A 190 7.78 -4.61 -15.29
N GLU A 191 8.06 -5.66 -14.52
CA GLU A 191 9.37 -6.32 -14.41
C GLU A 191 9.66 -7.32 -15.53
N ASP A 192 8.63 -7.87 -16.17
CA ASP A 192 8.78 -8.67 -17.39
C ASP A 192 9.48 -7.89 -18.54
N GLN A 193 9.65 -6.57 -18.43
CA GLN A 193 10.44 -5.74 -19.35
C GLN A 193 11.96 -5.75 -19.08
N ARG A 194 12.41 -6.23 -17.91
CA ARG A 194 13.77 -6.00 -17.39
C ARG A 194 14.53 -7.27 -17.05
N ASP A 195 13.84 -8.41 -16.97
CA ASP A 195 14.44 -9.71 -16.68
C ASP A 195 15.05 -10.37 -17.93
N GLY A 196 16.00 -9.65 -18.53
CA GLY A 196 17.00 -10.24 -19.38
C GLY A 196 18.11 -10.87 -18.53
N ALA A 197 17.97 -12.16 -18.22
CA ALA A 197 19.10 -13.09 -18.13
C ALA A 197 20.15 -12.91 -16.99
N ILE A 198 19.80 -13.16 -15.72
CA ILE A 198 20.86 -13.33 -14.70
C ILE A 198 20.82 -14.71 -14.00
N TRP A 199 19.69 -15.42 -13.93
CA TRP A 199 19.61 -16.68 -13.16
C TRP A 199 18.72 -17.73 -13.84
N LYS A 200 19.27 -18.39 -14.88
CA LYS A 200 18.58 -19.49 -15.56
C LYS A 200 18.60 -20.73 -14.69
N VAL A 201 17.43 -21.37 -14.54
CA VAL A 201 17.29 -22.66 -13.85
C VAL A 201 17.99 -23.75 -14.68
N GLU A 202 18.54 -24.76 -14.02
CA GLU A 202 19.09 -25.94 -14.70
C GLU A 202 18.04 -26.60 -15.60
N LYS A 203 18.44 -26.89 -16.85
CA LYS A 203 17.52 -27.39 -17.89
C LYS A 203 16.76 -28.65 -17.46
N GLY A 204 17.41 -29.58 -16.76
CA GLY A 204 16.80 -30.84 -16.31
C GLY A 204 15.68 -30.66 -15.28
N ARG A 205 15.84 -29.76 -14.32
CA ARG A 205 14.80 -29.47 -13.31
C ARG A 205 13.66 -28.67 -13.91
N LEU A 206 13.95 -27.77 -14.84
CA LEU A 206 12.93 -27.07 -15.59
C LEU A 206 12.04 -28.03 -16.38
N THR A 207 12.63 -29.04 -17.04
CA THR A 207 11.84 -30.06 -17.76
C THR A 207 10.92 -30.85 -16.82
N THR A 208 11.34 -31.13 -15.59
CA THR A 208 10.49 -31.78 -14.57
C THR A 208 9.32 -30.90 -14.15
N VAL A 209 9.58 -29.62 -13.82
CA VAL A 209 8.52 -28.67 -13.45
C VAL A 209 7.51 -28.50 -14.60
N VAL A 210 8.01 -28.36 -15.84
CA VAL A 210 7.14 -28.25 -17.03
C VAL A 210 6.34 -29.53 -17.24
N SER A 211 6.96 -30.71 -17.15
CA SER A 211 6.28 -32.01 -17.27
C SER A 211 5.15 -32.17 -16.24
N LYS A 212 5.44 -31.95 -14.95
CA LYS A 212 4.43 -32.03 -13.87
C LYS A 212 3.33 -30.98 -14.05
N SER A 213 3.68 -29.78 -14.52
CA SER A 213 2.68 -28.74 -14.83
C SER A 213 1.75 -29.14 -15.98
N SER A 214 2.21 -29.89 -16.98
CA SER A 214 1.38 -30.40 -18.06
C SER A 214 0.39 -31.45 -17.56
N ILE A 215 0.84 -32.39 -16.71
CA ILE A 215 -0.04 -33.38 -16.07
C ILE A 215 -1.11 -32.68 -15.21
N PHE A 216 -0.72 -31.57 -14.56
CA PHE A 216 -1.67 -30.75 -13.80
C PHE A 216 -2.75 -30.16 -14.70
N LEU A 217 -2.39 -29.68 -15.90
CA LEU A 217 -3.36 -29.15 -16.85
C LEU A 217 -4.33 -30.24 -17.35
N ASP A 218 -3.87 -31.47 -17.57
CA ASP A 218 -4.75 -32.58 -17.98
C ASP A 218 -5.75 -32.96 -16.87
N THR A 219 -5.29 -32.98 -15.63
CA THR A 219 -6.14 -33.24 -14.45
C THR A 219 -7.12 -32.07 -14.22
N PHE A 220 -6.68 -30.84 -14.47
CA PHE A 220 -7.53 -29.64 -14.48
C PHE A 220 -8.68 -29.77 -15.48
N TRP A 221 -8.42 -30.24 -16.71
CA TRP A 221 -9.46 -30.42 -17.73
C TRP A 221 -10.48 -31.49 -17.32
N ARG A 222 -10.03 -32.61 -16.75
CA ARG A 222 -10.91 -33.66 -16.22
C ARG A 222 -11.85 -33.12 -15.14
N MET A 223 -11.34 -32.31 -14.21
CA MET A 223 -12.15 -31.70 -13.16
C MET A 223 -13.11 -30.64 -13.69
N ALA A 224 -12.66 -29.76 -14.60
CA ALA A 224 -13.52 -28.76 -15.22
C ALA A 224 -14.74 -29.41 -15.89
N LYS A 225 -14.51 -30.55 -16.58
CA LYS A 225 -15.58 -31.37 -17.17
C LYS A 225 -16.49 -31.99 -16.10
N LYS A 226 -15.92 -32.58 -15.04
CA LYS A 226 -16.66 -33.19 -13.92
C LYS A 226 -17.58 -32.18 -13.21
N LYS A 227 -17.10 -30.96 -12.98
CA LYS A 227 -17.89 -29.88 -12.34
C LYS A 227 -18.79 -29.12 -13.32
N ASN A 228 -18.77 -29.46 -14.62
CA ASN A 228 -19.51 -28.77 -15.69
C ASN A 228 -19.21 -27.26 -15.72
N ILE A 229 -17.93 -26.89 -15.65
CA ILE A 229 -17.47 -25.50 -15.75
C ILE A 229 -17.43 -25.10 -17.23
N PRO A 230 -18.11 -24.00 -17.64
CA PRO A 230 -18.04 -23.51 -19.01
C PRO A 230 -16.62 -23.12 -19.44
N ASP A 231 -16.25 -23.43 -20.68
CA ASP A 231 -14.92 -23.08 -21.23
C ASP A 231 -14.65 -21.57 -21.20
N GLU A 232 -15.69 -20.74 -21.39
CA GLU A 232 -15.58 -19.27 -21.35
C GLU A 232 -15.10 -18.73 -19.99
N TRP A 233 -15.21 -19.52 -18.93
CA TRP A 233 -14.76 -19.14 -17.60
C TRP A 233 -13.27 -19.43 -17.39
N LEU A 234 -12.67 -20.21 -18.28
CA LEU A 234 -11.31 -20.72 -18.16
C LEU A 234 -10.39 -19.97 -19.12
N ILE A 235 -9.32 -19.38 -18.58
CA ILE A 235 -8.37 -18.61 -19.38
C ILE A 235 -7.47 -19.53 -20.20
N ARG A 236 -7.11 -19.14 -21.43
CA ARG A 236 -6.09 -19.86 -22.23
C ARG A 236 -4.73 -19.15 -22.14
N GLY A 237 -3.68 -19.85 -22.58
CA GLY A 237 -2.32 -19.26 -22.63
C GLY A 237 -2.25 -18.02 -23.53
N SER A 238 -2.91 -18.09 -24.69
CA SER A 238 -3.02 -16.95 -25.62
C SER A 238 -3.76 -15.75 -25.03
N ASP A 239 -4.76 -15.98 -24.16
CA ASP A 239 -5.49 -14.93 -23.47
C ASP A 239 -4.59 -14.24 -22.43
N LEU A 240 -3.75 -15.01 -21.73
CA LEU A 240 -2.71 -14.49 -20.81
C LEU A 240 -1.62 -13.69 -21.55
N ASP A 241 -1.16 -14.17 -22.71
CA ASP A 241 -0.19 -13.45 -23.55
C ASP A 241 -0.75 -12.11 -24.03
N ARG A 242 -2.02 -12.09 -24.47
CA ARG A 242 -2.71 -10.85 -24.86
C ARG A 242 -2.84 -9.88 -23.68
N LEU A 243 -3.09 -10.40 -22.47
CA LEU A 243 -3.24 -9.56 -21.28
C LEU A 243 -1.90 -8.91 -20.93
N GLN A 244 -0.82 -9.68 -20.99
CA GLN A 244 0.53 -9.18 -20.77
C GLN A 244 0.87 -8.06 -21.77
N LEU A 245 0.61 -8.27 -23.07
CA LEU A 245 0.80 -7.25 -24.10
C LEU A 245 -0.06 -6.01 -23.86
N ALA A 246 -1.31 -6.18 -23.39
CA ALA A 246 -2.18 -5.06 -23.06
C ALA A 246 -1.58 -4.18 -21.94
N MET A 247 -1.00 -4.79 -20.90
CA MET A 247 -0.38 -4.06 -19.79
C MET A 247 0.86 -3.27 -20.18
N GLN A 248 1.53 -3.65 -21.28
CA GLN A 248 2.68 -2.92 -21.82
C GLN A 248 2.29 -1.64 -22.59
N ILE A 249 1.00 -1.46 -22.95
CA ILE A 249 0.53 -0.28 -23.68
C ILE A 249 0.64 0.95 -22.79
N ARG A 250 1.46 1.95 -23.16
CA ARG A 250 1.67 3.18 -22.36
C ARG A 250 0.45 4.09 -22.29
N ASP A 251 -0.31 4.21 -23.38
CA ASP A 251 -1.53 5.03 -23.40
C ASP A 251 -2.68 4.33 -22.65
N PRO A 252 -3.15 4.86 -21.50
CA PRO A 252 -4.18 4.22 -20.71
C PRO A 252 -5.54 4.17 -21.43
N LYS A 253 -5.83 5.12 -22.34
CA LYS A 253 -7.08 5.10 -23.14
C LYS A 253 -7.09 3.89 -24.08
N ARG A 254 -6.00 3.68 -24.83
CA ARG A 254 -5.84 2.50 -25.69
C ARG A 254 -5.82 1.21 -24.87
N ARG A 255 -5.10 1.18 -23.74
CA ARG A 255 -5.05 0.03 -22.83
C ARG A 255 -6.43 -0.41 -22.39
N LEU A 256 -7.27 0.52 -21.91
CA LEU A 256 -8.63 0.22 -21.46
C LEU A 256 -9.51 -0.37 -22.57
N ARG A 257 -9.41 0.15 -23.81
CA ARG A 257 -10.15 -0.40 -24.96
C ARG A 257 -9.74 -1.84 -25.26
N VAL A 258 -8.45 -2.16 -25.19
CA VAL A 258 -7.94 -3.52 -25.41
C VAL A 258 -8.43 -4.44 -24.29
N LEU A 259 -8.29 -4.04 -23.03
CA LEU A 259 -8.76 -4.83 -21.89
C LEU A 259 -10.25 -5.15 -21.98
N ARG A 260 -11.11 -4.19 -22.34
CA ARG A 260 -12.56 -4.44 -22.50
C ARG A 260 -12.91 -5.48 -23.56
N ARG A 261 -12.15 -5.52 -24.67
CA ARG A 261 -12.38 -6.52 -25.74
C ARG A 261 -12.06 -7.95 -25.31
N MET A 262 -11.26 -8.11 -24.25
CA MET A 262 -10.87 -9.41 -23.71
C MET A 262 -11.84 -9.94 -22.65
N GLN A 263 -12.84 -9.15 -22.24
CA GLN A 263 -13.68 -9.42 -21.07
C GLN A 263 -14.34 -10.80 -21.09
N ARG A 264 -14.84 -11.23 -22.24
CA ARG A 264 -15.59 -12.49 -22.41
C ARG A 264 -14.90 -13.70 -21.77
N PHE A 265 -13.58 -13.80 -21.90
CA PHE A 265 -12.79 -14.94 -21.44
C PHE A 265 -12.05 -14.69 -20.11
N MET A 266 -12.27 -13.54 -19.47
CA MET A 266 -11.51 -13.09 -18.29
C MET A 266 -12.38 -12.88 -17.06
N ILE A 267 -13.69 -13.16 -17.14
CA ILE A 267 -14.68 -12.85 -16.10
C ILE A 267 -14.29 -13.46 -14.74
N TYR A 268 -13.76 -14.67 -14.74
CA TYR A 268 -13.33 -15.41 -13.55
C TYR A 268 -11.82 -15.42 -13.34
N TYR A 269 -11.13 -14.39 -13.84
CA TYR A 269 -9.72 -14.18 -13.57
C TYR A 269 -9.52 -12.84 -12.85
N PRO A 270 -9.49 -12.81 -11.51
CA PRO A 270 -9.50 -11.54 -10.76
C PRO A 270 -8.40 -10.53 -11.12
N PRO A 271 -7.15 -10.91 -11.47
CA PRO A 271 -6.13 -9.94 -11.90
C PRO A 271 -6.57 -9.08 -13.09
N TYR A 272 -7.44 -9.59 -13.97
CA TYR A 272 -8.03 -8.81 -15.04
C TYR A 272 -8.85 -7.61 -14.53
N TRP A 273 -9.73 -7.85 -13.55
CA TRP A 273 -10.55 -6.79 -12.94
C TRP A 273 -9.69 -5.76 -12.22
N TYR A 274 -8.64 -6.23 -11.52
CA TYR A 274 -7.65 -5.34 -10.91
C TYR A 274 -7.03 -4.41 -11.95
N TYR A 275 -6.54 -4.93 -13.08
CA TYR A 275 -5.92 -4.10 -14.12
C TYR A 275 -6.87 -3.12 -14.79
N ILE A 276 -8.15 -3.48 -14.98
CA ILE A 276 -9.17 -2.54 -15.47
C ILE A 276 -9.36 -1.39 -14.46
N ALA A 277 -9.57 -1.72 -13.19
CA ALA A 277 -9.80 -0.73 -12.15
C ALA A 277 -8.61 0.23 -12.02
N ARG A 278 -7.38 -0.29 -12.03
CA ARG A 278 -6.14 0.50 -12.03
C ARG A 278 -6.05 1.42 -13.25
N THR A 279 -6.38 0.91 -14.44
CA THR A 279 -6.35 1.72 -15.67
C THR A 279 -7.40 2.83 -15.63
N GLN A 280 -8.61 2.55 -15.15
CA GLN A 280 -9.67 3.54 -14.96
C GLN A 280 -9.28 4.61 -13.94
N GLN A 281 -8.72 4.20 -12.80
CA GLN A 281 -8.23 5.08 -11.74
C GLN A 281 -7.13 6.02 -12.27
N GLN A 282 -6.15 5.49 -13.02
CA GLN A 282 -5.10 6.27 -13.66
C GLN A 282 -5.66 7.33 -14.63
N MET A 283 -6.76 7.01 -15.33
CA MET A 283 -7.46 7.94 -16.23
C MET A 283 -8.34 8.96 -15.49
N GLY A 284 -8.48 8.85 -14.17
CA GLY A 284 -9.42 9.67 -13.38
C GLY A 284 -10.89 9.26 -13.53
N GLN A 285 -11.19 8.09 -14.10
CA GLN A 285 -12.56 7.56 -14.22
C GLN A 285 -13.01 6.91 -12.90
N LEU A 286 -13.06 7.70 -11.83
CA LEU A 286 -13.16 7.20 -10.44
C LEU A 286 -14.43 6.39 -10.16
N PHE A 287 -15.60 6.84 -10.65
CA PHE A 287 -16.85 6.10 -10.49
C PHE A 287 -16.83 4.73 -11.20
N ALA A 288 -16.20 4.66 -12.38
CA ALA A 288 -16.05 3.41 -13.09
C ALA A 288 -15.05 2.49 -12.37
N ALA A 289 -13.97 3.05 -11.84
CA ALA A 289 -12.98 2.31 -11.05
C ALA A 289 -13.60 1.72 -9.78
N LEU A 290 -14.45 2.46 -9.04
CA LEU A 290 -15.16 1.96 -7.87
C LEU A 290 -15.99 0.71 -8.20
N LYS A 291 -16.83 0.77 -9.23
CA LYS A 291 -17.65 -0.37 -9.68
C LYS A 291 -16.78 -1.57 -10.05
N THR A 292 -15.64 -1.34 -10.68
CA THR A 292 -14.72 -2.42 -11.05
C THR A 292 -14.01 -3.01 -9.82
N TYR A 293 -13.65 -2.20 -8.81
CA TYR A 293 -13.09 -2.70 -7.55
C TYR A 293 -14.11 -3.48 -6.73
N GLU A 294 -15.39 -3.08 -6.73
CA GLU A 294 -16.48 -3.87 -6.14
C GLU A 294 -16.56 -5.23 -6.82
N ARG A 295 -16.55 -5.25 -8.16
CA ARG A 295 -16.55 -6.49 -8.93
C ARG A 295 -15.31 -7.35 -8.65
N LEU A 296 -14.14 -6.75 -8.50
CA LEU A 296 -12.93 -7.46 -8.08
C LEU A 296 -13.15 -8.14 -6.72
N GLY A 297 -13.71 -7.43 -5.74
CA GLY A 297 -13.98 -7.96 -4.42
C GLY A 297 -14.99 -9.12 -4.41
N GLU A 298 -15.97 -9.12 -5.31
CA GLU A 298 -16.90 -10.23 -5.48
C GLU A 298 -16.23 -11.51 -6.01
N VAL A 299 -15.32 -11.37 -6.98
CA VAL A 299 -14.71 -12.51 -7.67
C VAL A 299 -13.45 -13.01 -6.97
N ALA A 300 -12.70 -12.16 -6.27
CA ALA A 300 -11.42 -12.53 -5.64
C ALA A 300 -11.55 -13.09 -4.22
N ARG A 301 -12.61 -12.74 -3.48
CA ARG A 301 -12.72 -13.02 -2.04
C ARG A 301 -12.66 -14.53 -1.73
N GLY A 302 -11.84 -14.88 -0.74
CA GLY A 302 -11.78 -16.24 -0.17
C GLY A 302 -10.86 -17.21 -0.92
N HIS A 303 -10.18 -16.75 -1.98
CA HIS A 303 -9.25 -17.56 -2.76
C HIS A 303 -7.83 -17.60 -2.23
N PHE A 304 -7.44 -16.64 -1.40
CA PHE A 304 -6.13 -16.63 -0.76
C PHE A 304 -6.24 -16.50 0.75
N ARG A 305 -5.30 -17.11 1.47
CA ARG A 305 -5.07 -16.88 2.90
C ARG A 305 -4.46 -15.50 3.16
N ASN A 306 -3.66 -15.02 2.22
CA ASN A 306 -3.05 -13.70 2.20
C ASN A 306 -3.16 -13.15 0.77
N ASP A 307 -3.99 -12.12 0.57
CA ASP A 307 -4.34 -11.57 -0.74
C ASP A 307 -3.82 -10.13 -0.92
N ASP A 308 -2.57 -10.00 -1.35
CA ASP A 308 -1.95 -8.71 -1.64
C ASP A 308 -2.69 -7.93 -2.75
N MET A 309 -3.42 -8.61 -3.64
CA MET A 309 -4.14 -7.95 -4.74
C MET A 309 -5.44 -7.33 -4.26
N LEU A 310 -6.22 -8.13 -3.52
CA LEU A 310 -7.49 -7.69 -2.99
C LEU A 310 -7.29 -6.61 -1.91
N ALA A 311 -6.26 -6.74 -1.06
CA ALA A 311 -5.86 -5.70 -0.12
C ALA A 311 -5.56 -4.38 -0.85
N ALA A 312 -4.71 -4.40 -1.89
CA ALA A 312 -4.41 -3.20 -2.67
C ALA A 312 -5.64 -2.64 -3.43
N GLY A 313 -6.49 -3.51 -3.97
CA GLY A 313 -7.72 -3.13 -4.66
C GLY A 313 -8.71 -2.42 -3.73
N LEU A 314 -8.95 -2.97 -2.54
CA LEU A 314 -9.82 -2.36 -1.53
C LEU A 314 -9.20 -1.12 -0.91
N ALA A 315 -7.87 -1.08 -0.71
CA ALA A 315 -7.18 0.13 -0.31
C ALA A 315 -7.42 1.25 -1.34
N ASN A 316 -7.21 0.97 -2.63
CA ASN A 316 -7.52 1.93 -3.70
C ASN A 316 -8.98 2.36 -3.73
N GLN A 317 -9.90 1.42 -3.52
CA GLN A 317 -11.33 1.72 -3.40
C GLN A 317 -11.59 2.70 -2.24
N SER A 318 -11.04 2.43 -1.04
CA SER A 318 -11.20 3.29 0.13
C SER A 318 -10.66 4.71 -0.09
N LEU A 319 -9.53 4.85 -0.80
CA LEU A 319 -8.97 6.16 -1.13
C LEU A 319 -9.85 6.94 -2.11
N ILE A 320 -10.40 6.27 -3.13
CA ILE A 320 -11.36 6.90 -4.04
C ILE A 320 -12.63 7.30 -3.28
N GLN A 321 -13.13 6.44 -2.38
CA GLN A 321 -14.28 6.74 -1.53
C GLN A 321 -14.02 7.96 -0.64
N ALA A 322 -12.85 8.02 0.01
CA ALA A 322 -12.44 9.16 0.82
C ALA A 322 -12.37 10.44 -0.01
N HIS A 323 -11.83 10.36 -1.23
CA HIS A 323 -11.78 11.49 -2.16
C HIS A 323 -13.14 12.00 -2.60
N LEU A 324 -14.08 11.09 -2.82
CA LEU A 324 -15.45 11.43 -3.14
C LEU A 324 -16.30 11.73 -1.89
N SER A 325 -15.67 11.85 -0.71
CA SER A 325 -16.32 12.12 0.58
C SER A 325 -17.44 11.11 0.92
N GLN A 326 -17.25 9.84 0.55
CA GLN A 326 -18.21 8.78 0.86
C GLN A 326 -18.01 8.26 2.29
N PRO A 327 -19.09 8.12 3.09
CA PRO A 327 -19.00 7.81 4.53
C PRO A 327 -18.40 6.42 4.84
N GLY A 328 -18.39 5.50 3.87
CA GLY A 328 -17.88 4.13 4.04
C GLY A 328 -16.38 3.94 3.81
N ALA A 329 -15.63 5.00 3.51
CA ALA A 329 -14.21 4.89 3.15
C ALA A 329 -13.37 4.16 4.21
N HIS A 330 -13.52 4.55 5.48
CA HIS A 330 -12.81 3.94 6.61
C HIS A 330 -13.15 2.44 6.78
N VAL A 331 -14.41 2.05 6.57
CA VAL A 331 -14.85 0.64 6.64
C VAL A 331 -14.17 -0.18 5.55
N THR A 332 -14.10 0.35 4.33
CA THR A 332 -13.39 -0.31 3.22
C THR A 332 -11.89 -0.41 3.51
N ALA A 333 -11.29 0.61 4.13
CA ALA A 333 -9.88 0.59 4.52
C ALA A 333 -9.60 -0.51 5.57
N LEU A 334 -10.44 -0.63 6.61
CA LEU A 334 -10.31 -1.72 7.60
C LEU A 334 -10.43 -3.09 6.93
N LYS A 335 -11.44 -3.28 6.08
CA LYS A 335 -11.60 -4.52 5.32
C LYS A 335 -10.38 -4.85 4.46
N ALA A 336 -9.71 -3.85 3.89
CA ALA A 336 -8.51 -4.06 3.08
C ALA A 336 -7.35 -4.64 3.90
N LEU A 337 -7.19 -4.17 5.15
CA LEU A 337 -6.13 -4.64 6.07
C LEU A 337 -6.33 -6.11 6.47
N ASP A 338 -7.58 -6.59 6.52
CA ASP A 338 -7.88 -8.00 6.84
C ASP A 338 -7.37 -8.99 5.79
N PHE A 339 -7.16 -8.55 4.53
CA PHE A 339 -6.77 -9.44 3.44
C PHE A 339 -5.25 -9.66 3.34
N SER A 340 -4.44 -8.70 3.76
CA SER A 340 -2.98 -8.85 3.73
C SER A 340 -2.30 -7.89 4.69
N SER A 341 -1.48 -8.45 5.58
CA SER A 341 -0.52 -7.70 6.39
C SER A 341 0.81 -7.46 5.66
N SER A 342 1.09 -8.18 4.57
CA SER A 342 2.35 -8.07 3.82
C SER A 342 2.34 -7.00 2.73
N CYS A 343 1.18 -6.47 2.36
CA CYS A 343 1.05 -5.43 1.35
C CYS A 343 1.29 -4.04 1.95
N TRP A 344 2.56 -3.72 2.16
CA TRP A 344 2.95 -2.50 2.88
C TRP A 344 2.35 -1.20 2.28
N GLN A 345 2.16 -1.10 0.94
CA GLN A 345 1.53 0.07 0.30
C GLN A 345 0.06 0.18 0.64
N ALA A 346 -0.66 -0.95 0.63
CA ALA A 346 -2.05 -0.98 1.03
C ALA A 346 -2.18 -0.54 2.49
N ASN A 347 -1.30 -1.02 3.37
CA ASN A 347 -1.30 -0.66 4.78
C ASN A 347 -1.11 0.85 5.00
N LEU A 348 -0.10 1.46 4.36
CA LEU A 348 0.16 2.91 4.51
C LEU A 348 -0.94 3.78 3.89
N LEU A 349 -1.54 3.34 2.79
CA LEU A 349 -2.67 4.03 2.17
C LEU A 349 -3.92 3.94 3.06
N CYS A 350 -4.25 2.75 3.56
CA CYS A 350 -5.36 2.56 4.50
C CYS A 350 -5.15 3.36 5.77
N ALA A 351 -3.93 3.38 6.33
CA ALA A 351 -3.58 4.22 7.47
C ALA A 351 -3.85 5.71 7.20
N SER A 352 -3.57 6.19 5.99
CA SER A 352 -3.86 7.58 5.61
C SER A 352 -5.36 7.85 5.60
N VAL A 353 -6.16 6.98 4.97
CA VAL A 353 -7.63 7.09 4.96
C VAL A 353 -8.22 7.03 6.37
N LEU A 354 -7.73 6.11 7.20
CA LEU A 354 -8.17 5.95 8.59
C LEU A 354 -7.84 7.19 9.42
N ALA A 355 -6.62 7.72 9.31
CA ALA A 355 -6.21 8.93 10.00
C ALA A 355 -7.07 10.14 9.62
N ASP A 356 -7.35 10.32 8.32
CA ASP A 356 -8.19 11.42 7.83
C ASP A 356 -9.67 11.26 8.25
N SER A 357 -10.09 10.03 8.56
CA SER A 357 -11.43 9.71 9.10
C SER A 357 -11.51 9.78 10.64
N GLY A 358 -10.43 10.17 11.32
CA GLY A 358 -10.36 10.21 12.79
C GLY A 358 -10.08 8.87 13.47
N GLN A 359 -9.86 7.78 12.72
CA GLN A 359 -9.54 6.44 13.23
C GLN A 359 -8.02 6.33 13.50
N THR A 360 -7.48 7.19 14.36
CA THR A 360 -6.03 7.35 14.55
C THR A 360 -5.35 6.09 15.11
N VAL A 361 -6.02 5.35 15.99
CA VAL A 361 -5.46 4.13 16.61
C VAL A 361 -5.26 3.03 15.55
N GLN A 362 -6.27 2.78 14.72
CA GLN A 362 -6.16 1.79 13.64
C GLN A 362 -5.20 2.24 12.54
N ALA A 363 -5.09 3.55 12.29
CA ALA A 363 -4.08 4.08 11.39
C ALA A 363 -2.65 3.83 11.89
N GLU A 364 -2.42 4.04 13.19
CA GLU A 364 -1.12 3.76 13.83
C GLU A 364 -0.79 2.26 13.75
N ASP A 365 -1.73 1.40 14.12
CA ASP A 365 -1.58 -0.05 14.09
C ASP A 365 -1.22 -0.58 12.69
N ALA A 366 -1.90 -0.10 11.65
CA ALA A 366 -1.59 -0.45 10.25
C ALA A 366 -0.16 -0.05 9.83
N ILE A 367 0.38 1.05 10.35
CA ILE A 367 1.77 1.47 10.08
C ILE A 367 2.75 0.63 10.89
N LEU A 368 2.43 0.34 12.16
CA LEU A 368 3.27 -0.47 13.04
C LEU A 368 3.39 -1.91 12.53
N ALA A 369 2.31 -2.50 11.99
CA ALA A 369 2.35 -3.83 11.37
C ALA A 369 3.44 -3.94 10.28
N ASN A 370 3.65 -2.88 9.49
CA ASN A 370 4.77 -2.83 8.54
C ASN A 370 6.13 -2.76 9.24
N LEU A 371 6.24 -1.98 10.31
CA LEU A 371 7.51 -1.80 11.03
C LEU A 371 7.93 -3.05 11.80
N ASP A 372 6.98 -3.76 12.38
CA ASP A 372 7.21 -4.99 13.13
C ASP A 372 7.65 -6.15 12.22
N THR A 373 7.29 -6.09 10.94
CA THR A 373 7.67 -7.05 9.90
C THR A 373 8.80 -6.53 8.97
N ASP A 374 9.42 -5.41 9.31
CA ASP A 374 10.49 -4.71 8.55
C ASP A 374 10.13 -4.39 7.07
N LEU A 375 8.83 -4.23 6.78
CA LEU A 375 8.32 -3.88 5.46
C LEU A 375 8.51 -2.38 5.18
N GLU A 376 9.41 -2.08 4.25
CA GLU A 376 9.71 -0.71 3.80
C GLU A 376 9.90 0.28 4.97
N ARG A 377 10.69 -0.14 5.97
CA ARG A 377 10.92 0.55 7.25
C ARG A 377 11.00 2.08 7.15
N SER A 378 11.86 2.61 6.27
CA SER A 378 12.03 4.06 6.08
C SER A 378 10.71 4.78 5.73
N ARG A 379 9.87 4.19 4.87
CA ARG A 379 8.56 4.76 4.48
C ARG A 379 7.55 4.68 5.59
N SER A 380 7.50 3.53 6.25
CA SER A 380 6.58 3.28 7.36
C SER A 380 6.91 4.23 8.51
N LEU A 381 8.19 4.48 8.79
CA LEU A 381 8.62 5.50 9.75
C LEU A 381 8.21 6.92 9.34
N VAL A 382 8.34 7.30 8.06
CA VAL A 382 7.88 8.61 7.59
C VAL A 382 6.37 8.77 7.79
N HIS A 383 5.57 7.73 7.50
CA HIS A 383 4.11 7.77 7.72
C HIS A 383 3.76 7.83 9.21
N LEU A 384 4.49 7.08 10.05
CA LEU A 384 4.27 7.08 11.49
C LEU A 384 4.54 8.47 12.10
N LEU A 385 5.69 9.06 11.76
CA LEU A 385 6.03 10.42 12.20
C LEU A 385 5.03 11.45 11.65
N SER A 386 4.52 11.24 10.43
CA SER A 386 3.49 12.10 9.85
C SER A 386 2.14 11.97 10.54
N LEU A 387 1.79 10.76 11.00
CA LEU A 387 0.59 10.55 11.80
C LEU A 387 0.67 11.34 13.11
N TYR A 388 1.77 11.18 13.87
CA TYR A 388 1.96 11.90 15.14
C TYR A 388 2.06 13.42 14.96
N TYR A 389 2.74 13.86 13.90
CA TYR A 389 2.80 15.28 13.57
C TYR A 389 1.41 15.88 13.32
N ARG A 390 0.56 15.18 12.55
CA ARG A 390 -0.80 15.65 12.21
C ARG A 390 -1.77 15.53 13.38
N SER A 391 -1.68 14.46 14.18
CA SER A 391 -2.51 14.30 15.38
C SER A 391 -2.11 15.23 16.53
N GLY A 392 -0.92 15.84 16.46
CA GLY A 392 -0.39 16.70 17.53
C GLY A 392 0.20 15.92 18.70
N ASP A 393 0.42 14.61 18.55
CA ASP A 393 1.00 13.75 19.58
C ASP A 393 2.52 13.96 19.69
N THR A 394 2.89 15.05 20.35
CA THR A 394 4.30 15.44 20.54
C THR A 394 5.07 14.47 21.44
N GLU A 395 4.39 13.71 22.30
CA GLU A 395 5.01 12.74 23.20
C GLU A 395 5.49 11.52 22.41
N LYS A 396 4.60 10.89 21.64
CA LYS A 396 5.00 9.78 20.74
C LYS A 396 6.01 10.23 19.70
N LEU A 397 5.88 11.46 19.19
CA LEU A 397 6.86 12.02 18.26
C LEU A 397 8.25 12.12 18.90
N THR A 398 8.34 12.67 20.13
CA THR A 398 9.58 12.77 20.90
C THR A 398 10.17 11.41 21.22
N GLN A 399 9.33 10.45 21.65
CA GLN A 399 9.74 9.10 21.97
C GLN A 399 10.35 8.40 20.74
N ARG A 400 9.71 8.47 19.57
CA ARG A 400 10.25 7.85 18.35
C ARG A 400 11.53 8.51 17.87
N LEU A 401 11.62 9.84 17.95
CA LEU A 401 12.81 10.60 17.55
C LEU A 401 13.97 10.49 18.55
N SER A 402 13.76 9.83 19.70
CA SER A 402 14.81 9.50 20.64
C SER A 402 15.63 8.28 20.21
N ASP A 403 15.11 7.43 19.31
CA ASP A 403 15.85 6.30 18.75
C ASP A 403 16.79 6.77 17.62
N PRO A 404 18.13 6.63 17.78
CA PRO A 404 19.09 6.99 16.74
C PRO A 404 18.89 6.24 15.41
N ARG A 405 18.36 5.02 15.45
CA ARG A 405 18.08 4.24 14.24
C ARG A 405 16.95 4.87 13.43
N VAL A 406 15.88 5.33 14.10
CA VAL A 406 14.79 6.07 13.46
C VAL A 406 15.32 7.35 12.80
N CYS A 407 16.14 8.13 13.51
CA CYS A 407 16.74 9.34 12.95
C CYS A 407 17.64 9.05 11.73
N LYS A 408 18.31 7.90 11.68
CA LYS A 408 19.14 7.51 10.54
C LYS A 408 18.32 7.10 9.31
N ASP A 409 17.22 6.40 9.52
CA ASP A 409 16.40 5.81 8.46
C ASP A 409 15.40 6.80 7.83
N VAL A 410 15.15 7.93 8.48
CA VAL A 410 14.18 8.94 8.04
C VAL A 410 14.87 10.09 7.28
N PRO A 411 14.31 10.57 6.15
CA PRO A 411 14.85 11.72 5.42
C PRO A 411 14.93 12.99 6.29
N VAL A 412 16.00 13.76 6.14
CA VAL A 412 16.23 14.96 6.96
C VAL A 412 15.12 16.01 6.86
N PRO A 413 14.50 16.28 5.69
CA PRO A 413 13.37 17.21 5.63
C PRO A 413 12.20 16.83 6.55
N VAL A 414 11.93 15.52 6.70
CA VAL A 414 10.90 15.00 7.61
C VAL A 414 11.32 15.25 9.07
N LEU A 415 12.56 14.94 9.41
CA LEU A 415 13.13 15.18 10.73
C LEU A 415 13.07 16.66 11.13
N LEU A 416 13.41 17.56 10.20
CA LEU A 416 13.36 19.01 10.41
C LEU A 416 11.93 19.50 10.69
N ARG A 417 10.94 19.02 9.93
CA ARG A 417 9.53 19.36 10.19
C ARG A 417 9.08 18.84 11.55
N CYS A 418 9.42 17.60 11.90
CA CYS A 418 9.08 17.04 13.20
C CYS A 418 9.73 17.86 14.33
N ALA A 419 11.01 18.23 14.19
CA ALA A 419 11.70 19.10 15.12
C ALA A 419 10.99 20.46 15.30
N SER A 420 10.51 21.07 14.21
CA SER A 420 9.78 22.36 14.28
C SER A 420 8.42 22.30 15.00
N ARG A 421 7.90 21.10 15.27
CA ARG A 421 6.66 20.89 16.03
C ARG A 421 6.92 20.69 17.53
N LEU A 422 8.17 20.40 17.89
CA LEU A 422 8.57 20.17 19.28
C LEU A 422 9.03 21.47 19.92
N ASP A 423 8.81 21.58 21.23
CA ASP A 423 9.47 22.62 22.02
C ASP A 423 10.99 22.45 21.93
N ALA A 424 11.75 23.54 21.85
CA ALA A 424 13.22 23.48 21.72
C ALA A 424 13.88 22.65 22.84
N ALA A 425 13.33 22.69 24.05
CA ALA A 425 13.79 21.92 25.21
C ALA A 425 13.46 20.42 25.15
N LYS A 426 12.49 20.02 24.31
CA LYS A 426 12.02 18.63 24.17
C LYS A 426 12.61 17.92 22.96
N VAL A 427 13.44 18.60 22.16
CA VAL A 427 14.04 17.98 20.96
C VAL A 427 15.06 16.93 21.37
N PRO A 428 14.89 15.65 20.96
CA PRO A 428 15.78 14.57 21.39
C PRO A 428 17.23 14.77 20.98
N ALA A 429 18.15 14.37 21.86
CA ALA A 429 19.59 14.41 21.58
C ALA A 429 20.00 13.54 20.37
N ALA A 430 19.28 12.43 20.13
CA ALA A 430 19.50 11.57 18.95
C ALA A 430 19.23 12.33 17.64
N LEU A 431 18.09 13.02 17.56
CA LEU A 431 17.73 13.87 16.44
C LEU A 431 18.74 15.00 16.22
N ASN A 432 19.15 15.69 17.29
CA ASN A 432 20.16 16.75 17.20
C ASN A 432 21.51 16.23 16.67
N ARG A 433 21.98 15.08 17.17
CA ARG A 433 23.22 14.46 16.68
C ARG A 433 23.12 14.08 15.21
N GLN A 434 21.98 13.54 14.77
CA GLN A 434 21.78 13.18 13.37
C GLN A 434 21.78 14.42 12.47
N LEU A 435 21.09 15.49 12.84
CA LEU A 435 21.04 16.73 12.04
C LEU A 435 22.41 17.40 11.98
N ALA A 436 23.09 17.55 13.12
CA ALA A 436 24.40 18.20 13.22
C ALA A 436 25.52 17.39 12.54
N GLY A 437 25.45 16.06 12.60
CA GLY A 437 26.48 15.17 12.05
C GLY A 437 26.31 14.83 10.56
N SER A 438 25.16 15.16 9.95
CA SER A 438 24.85 14.79 8.57
C SER A 438 25.07 15.90 7.54
N LEU A 439 25.50 17.09 7.97
CA LEU A 439 25.82 18.23 7.09
C LEU A 439 27.04 18.99 7.62
N VAL A 440 27.98 19.23 6.72
CA VAL A 440 29.20 20.00 6.97
C VAL A 440 29.28 21.09 5.90
N VAL A 441 29.64 22.30 6.31
CA VAL A 441 29.92 23.39 5.37
C VAL A 441 31.37 23.79 5.55
N MET A 442 32.15 23.82 4.48
CA MET A 442 33.57 24.15 4.56
C MET A 442 33.92 25.22 3.53
N PRO A 443 34.69 26.25 3.91
CA PRO A 443 35.32 27.12 2.93
C PRO A 443 36.37 26.31 2.18
N HIS A 444 36.33 26.34 0.84
CA HIS A 444 37.36 25.76 0.00
C HIS A 444 38.21 26.88 -0.57
N ARG A 445 39.39 27.06 0.03
CA ARG A 445 40.30 28.15 -0.31
C ARG A 445 41.04 27.85 -1.60
N GLN A 446 41.10 28.82 -2.50
CA GLN A 446 41.82 28.71 -3.76
C GLN A 446 42.54 30.02 -4.06
N PHE A 447 43.44 30.03 -5.05
CA PHE A 447 44.02 31.27 -5.53
C PHE A 447 42.93 32.11 -6.24
N GLY A 448 42.54 33.23 -5.62
CA GLY A 448 41.43 34.08 -6.05
C GLY A 448 40.22 33.98 -5.10
N PRO A 449 39.00 34.29 -5.57
CA PRO A 449 37.81 34.21 -4.72
C PRO A 449 37.50 32.74 -4.36
N ASP A 450 37.33 32.49 -3.08
CA ASP A 450 37.13 31.18 -2.47
C ASP A 450 35.73 30.63 -2.72
N ASP A 451 35.62 29.31 -2.60
CA ASP A 451 34.38 28.56 -2.73
C ASP A 451 33.80 28.24 -1.33
N ILE A 452 32.49 28.03 -1.27
CA ILE A 452 31.85 27.37 -0.12
C ILE A 452 31.27 26.04 -0.57
N VAL A 453 31.69 24.98 0.12
CA VAL A 453 31.30 23.61 -0.17
C VAL A 453 30.43 23.10 0.96
N VAL A 454 29.20 22.71 0.64
CA VAL A 454 28.28 22.02 1.54
C VAL A 454 28.34 20.54 1.21
N VAL A 455 28.77 19.73 2.18
CA VAL A 455 28.78 18.28 2.10
C VAL A 455 27.66 17.76 2.99
N ALA A 456 26.72 17.04 2.41
CA ALA A 456 25.57 16.51 3.13
C ALA A 456 25.37 15.03 2.86
N GLY A 457 24.86 14.30 3.86
CA GLY A 457 24.36 12.95 3.67
C GLY A 457 23.25 12.91 2.62
N SER A 458 23.08 11.76 1.95
CA SER A 458 22.07 11.56 0.90
C SER A 458 20.64 11.87 1.38
N GLY A 459 20.37 11.72 2.67
CA GLY A 459 19.08 12.03 3.31
C GLY A 459 18.67 13.51 3.29
N TRP A 460 19.60 14.45 3.03
CA TRP A 460 19.28 15.88 2.88
C TRP A 460 18.64 16.22 1.54
N GLN A 461 18.80 15.36 0.52
CA GLN A 461 18.17 15.54 -0.79
C GLN A 461 18.36 16.95 -1.39
N LEU A 462 19.57 17.51 -1.28
CA LEU A 462 19.88 18.89 -1.68
C LEU A 462 19.44 19.25 -3.12
N GLY A 463 19.39 18.29 -4.03
CA GLY A 463 18.90 18.50 -5.40
C GLY A 463 17.41 18.83 -5.52
N GLN A 464 16.65 18.69 -4.44
CA GLN A 464 15.23 19.04 -4.37
C GLN A 464 14.97 20.33 -3.58
N ALA A 465 15.99 20.90 -2.95
CA ALA A 465 15.90 22.18 -2.25
C ALA A 465 16.34 23.31 -3.17
N ARG A 466 15.70 24.47 -3.06
CA ARG A 466 16.29 25.72 -3.49
C ARG A 466 17.24 26.20 -2.40
N LEU A 467 18.54 26.16 -2.69
CA LEU A 467 19.57 26.60 -1.75
C LEU A 467 19.88 28.08 -1.96
N THR A 468 19.89 28.84 -0.88
CA THR A 468 20.34 30.24 -0.85
C THR A 468 21.40 30.40 0.23
N LEU A 469 22.55 30.97 -0.12
CA LEU A 469 23.64 31.20 0.82
C LEU A 469 23.72 32.68 1.16
N ASN A 470 23.71 33.03 2.44
CA ASN A 470 24.00 34.37 2.93
C ASN A 470 25.37 34.38 3.60
N LEU A 471 26.25 35.28 3.18
CA LEU A 471 27.60 35.45 3.74
C LEU A 471 27.75 36.85 4.29
N ASN A 472 28.14 36.96 5.56
CA ASN A 472 28.35 38.23 6.25
C ASN A 472 27.16 39.21 6.06
N GLY A 473 25.94 38.69 6.09
CA GLY A 473 24.70 39.48 5.90
C GLY A 473 24.30 39.74 4.45
N ARG A 474 25.08 39.31 3.44
CA ARG A 474 24.76 39.49 2.01
C ARG A 474 24.35 38.17 1.36
N THR A 475 23.26 38.20 0.59
CA THR A 475 22.82 37.04 -0.18
C THR A 475 23.70 36.82 -1.41
N VAL A 476 24.27 35.63 -1.51
CA VAL A 476 25.02 35.15 -2.66
C VAL A 476 24.04 34.81 -3.78
N LYS A 477 24.15 35.50 -4.92
CA LYS A 477 23.30 35.29 -6.11
C LYS A 477 23.73 34.09 -6.97
N ILE A 478 24.79 33.39 -6.59
CA ILE A 478 25.38 32.27 -7.32
C ILE A 478 24.60 30.98 -7.02
N ARG A 479 24.16 30.29 -8.07
CA ARG A 479 23.53 28.97 -7.94
C ARG A 479 24.61 27.92 -7.65
N PRO A 480 24.41 27.03 -6.67
CA PRO A 480 25.39 26.00 -6.36
C PRO A 480 25.43 24.94 -7.47
N ARG A 481 26.64 24.43 -7.75
CA ARG A 481 26.81 23.20 -8.54
C ARG A 481 26.62 22.00 -7.63
N LEU A 482 25.73 21.10 -8.02
CA LEU A 482 25.46 19.87 -7.28
C LEU A 482 26.22 18.71 -7.90
N SER A 483 26.94 17.96 -7.07
CA SER A 483 27.59 16.71 -7.46
C SER A 483 27.41 15.64 -6.39
N ARG A 484 27.72 14.39 -6.74
CA ARG A 484 27.76 13.26 -5.81
C ARG A 484 29.20 12.79 -5.69
N HIS A 485 29.68 12.63 -4.46
CA HIS A 485 31.02 12.13 -4.19
C HIS A 485 30.97 11.13 -3.03
N LYS A 486 31.46 9.90 -3.25
CA LYS A 486 31.47 8.82 -2.24
C LYS A 486 30.14 8.63 -1.48
N GLY A 487 29.00 8.74 -2.18
CA GLY A 487 27.66 8.59 -1.59
C GLY A 487 27.12 9.82 -0.85
N GLN A 488 27.89 10.90 -0.73
CA GLN A 488 27.47 12.20 -0.20
C GLN A 488 27.04 13.14 -1.32
N LEU A 489 26.13 14.06 -1.00
CA LEU A 489 25.73 15.17 -1.86
C LEU A 489 26.63 16.36 -1.56
N VAL A 490 27.20 16.93 -2.62
CA VAL A 490 28.08 18.10 -2.52
C VAL A 490 27.44 19.26 -3.28
N ALA A 491 27.19 20.36 -2.59
CA ALA A 491 26.76 21.62 -3.19
C ALA A 491 27.89 22.63 -3.10
N ARG A 492 28.41 23.06 -4.24
CA ARG A 492 29.53 24.02 -4.33
C ARG A 492 29.03 25.37 -4.81
N PHE A 493 29.15 26.39 -3.96
CA PHE A 493 28.97 27.79 -4.33
C PHE A 493 30.34 28.36 -4.69
N SER A 494 30.58 28.55 -5.98
CA SER A 494 31.90 28.96 -6.45
C SER A 494 32.11 30.46 -6.39
N ARG A 495 33.34 30.89 -6.05
CA ARG A 495 33.80 32.28 -6.08
C ARG A 495 32.90 33.23 -5.28
N VAL A 496 32.65 32.90 -4.02
CA VAL A 496 31.67 33.58 -3.17
C VAL A 496 32.25 34.66 -2.25
N GLY A 497 33.56 34.67 -2.04
CA GLY A 497 34.23 35.69 -1.24
C GLY A 497 35.70 35.36 -1.02
N GLU A 498 36.44 36.25 -0.37
CA GLU A 498 37.84 36.00 0.02
C GLU A 498 37.88 35.71 1.53
N PHE A 499 38.23 34.48 1.90
CA PHE A 499 38.27 34.00 3.28
C PHE A 499 39.71 33.89 3.81
N GLY A 500 40.68 34.46 3.09
CA GLY A 500 42.08 34.55 3.45
C GLY A 500 43.01 33.74 2.54
N ASN A 501 44.32 33.95 2.67
CA ASN A 501 45.32 33.22 1.90
C ASN A 501 45.43 31.77 2.42
N PRO A 502 45.50 30.74 1.56
CA PRO A 502 45.79 29.36 1.99
C PRO A 502 47.08 29.23 2.82
N LEU A 503 47.99 30.20 2.73
CA LEU A 503 49.27 30.24 3.44
C LEU A 503 49.26 31.08 4.74
N SER A 504 48.20 31.84 5.05
CA SER A 504 48.15 32.67 6.26
C SER A 504 47.39 31.99 7.41
N GLY A 505 47.99 32.04 8.61
CA GLY A 505 47.45 31.40 9.83
C GLY A 505 46.27 32.13 10.48
N ASN A 506 45.94 33.36 10.04
CA ASN A 506 44.79 34.10 10.55
C ASN A 506 43.51 33.61 9.89
N ARG A 507 42.75 32.83 10.66
CA ARG A 507 41.54 32.13 10.25
C ARG A 507 40.34 32.80 10.91
N THR A 508 39.72 33.77 10.25
CA THR A 508 38.38 34.24 10.65
C THR A 508 37.39 33.65 9.67
N PRO A 509 36.67 32.58 10.03
CA PRO A 509 35.74 31.99 9.09
C PRO A 509 34.52 32.88 8.90
N PRO A 510 33.93 32.86 7.69
CA PRO A 510 32.80 33.71 7.37
C PRO A 510 31.59 33.34 8.22
N LYS A 511 30.82 34.35 8.66
CA LYS A 511 29.48 34.11 9.19
C LYS A 511 28.59 33.74 8.00
N ALA A 512 28.18 32.49 7.95
CA ALA A 512 27.37 31.97 6.85
C ALA A 512 26.00 31.54 7.35
N THR A 513 24.98 31.74 6.52
CA THR A 513 23.64 31.20 6.74
C THR A 513 23.20 30.51 5.47
N LEU A 514 22.95 29.21 5.56
CA LEU A 514 22.41 28.42 4.45
C LEU A 514 20.90 28.33 4.61
N ILE A 515 20.16 28.84 3.65
CA ILE A 515 18.70 28.71 3.60
C ILE A 515 18.39 27.58 2.63
N LEU A 516 17.66 26.59 3.13
CA LEU A 516 17.11 25.48 2.36
C LEU A 516 15.61 25.67 2.27
N ASP A 517 15.14 25.83 1.04
CA ASP A 517 13.74 26.00 0.71
C ASP A 517 13.30 24.77 -0.08
N TYR A 518 12.73 23.78 0.62
CA TYR A 518 12.11 22.64 -0.05
C TYR A 518 10.66 23.01 -0.39
N PRO A 519 10.13 22.52 -1.51
CA PRO A 519 8.73 22.72 -1.83
C PRO A 519 7.85 22.32 -0.64
N ASP A 520 6.91 23.19 -0.31
CA ASP A 520 5.85 22.96 0.67
C ASP A 520 6.38 22.69 2.10
N THR A 521 7.62 23.12 2.40
CA THR A 521 8.22 23.18 3.74
C THR A 521 8.37 24.63 4.21
N PRO A 522 8.31 24.89 5.53
CA PRO A 522 8.86 26.12 6.09
C PRO A 522 10.34 26.24 5.70
N LYS A 523 10.81 27.45 5.38
CA LYS A 523 12.23 27.65 5.05
C LYS A 523 13.08 27.28 6.25
N VAL A 524 14.11 26.49 5.98
CA VAL A 524 15.07 26.05 6.99
C VAL A 524 16.30 26.93 6.86
N ARG A 525 16.61 27.70 7.90
CA ARG A 525 17.81 28.54 7.95
C ARG A 525 18.82 27.88 8.87
N LEU A 526 19.96 27.49 8.31
CA LEU A 526 21.07 26.89 9.03
C LEU A 526 22.10 27.97 9.29
N ALA A 527 22.27 28.37 10.55
CA ALA A 527 23.33 29.28 10.95
C ALA A 527 24.65 28.50 11.11
N LEU A 528 25.68 28.98 10.43
CA LEU A 528 26.99 28.35 10.35
C LEU A 528 28.03 29.28 10.97
N GLY A 529 28.89 28.73 11.83
CA GLY A 529 29.93 29.52 12.52
C GLY A 529 30.99 28.65 13.18
N ASP A 530 32.01 29.31 13.71
CA ASP A 530 33.22 28.71 14.30
C ASP A 530 33.11 28.32 15.77
N LYS A 531 31.99 28.67 16.40
CA LYS A 531 31.77 28.28 17.79
C LYS A 531 31.73 26.76 17.82
N ARG A 532 32.77 26.16 18.42
CA ARG A 532 32.75 24.76 18.86
C ARG A 532 31.38 24.56 19.52
N PRO A 533 30.58 23.58 19.09
CA PRO A 533 29.46 23.20 19.93
C PRO A 533 30.11 22.80 21.28
N ASN A 534 29.60 23.29 22.41
CA ASN A 534 30.02 22.82 23.72
C ASN A 534 29.57 21.36 23.85
N VAL A 535 30.30 20.47 23.19
CA VAL A 535 30.09 19.04 23.15
C VAL A 535 31.24 18.47 23.96
N VAL A 536 30.90 18.01 25.17
CA VAL A 536 31.77 17.11 25.91
C VAL A 536 32.02 15.89 25.02
N ALA A 537 33.30 15.57 24.86
CA ALA A 537 33.94 14.79 23.82
C ALA A 537 33.15 13.58 23.27
N ALA A 538 32.80 13.67 21.98
CA ALA A 538 33.03 12.55 21.07
C ALA A 538 34.18 12.97 20.16
N LYS A 539 35.33 12.26 20.23
CA LYS A 539 36.53 12.52 19.41
C LYS A 539 36.15 12.63 17.93
N PRO A 540 36.37 13.77 17.25
CA PRO A 540 36.34 13.83 15.80
C PRO A 540 37.74 13.59 15.24
N ALA A 541 37.81 12.87 14.11
CA ALA A 541 38.91 13.04 13.18
C ALA A 541 38.98 14.51 12.74
N ALA A 542 40.19 15.04 12.63
CA ALA A 542 40.45 16.44 12.31
C ALA A 542 39.93 16.80 10.90
N ASP A 543 38.86 17.56 10.81
CA ASP A 543 38.43 18.21 9.56
C ASP A 543 38.00 19.66 9.84
N ASP A 544 38.64 20.59 9.13
CA ASP A 544 38.38 22.03 9.13
C ASP A 544 37.02 22.32 8.44
N GLY A 545 35.97 22.65 9.21
CA GLY A 545 34.64 22.96 8.66
C GLY A 545 33.69 23.68 9.63
N LEU A 546 32.82 24.54 9.08
CA LEU A 546 31.69 25.18 9.78
C LEU A 546 30.64 24.13 10.16
N ARG A 547 30.22 24.16 11.43
CA ARG A 547 29.18 23.28 11.98
C ARG A 547 27.83 24.00 12.03
N ILE A 548 26.74 23.23 12.02
CA ILE A 548 25.40 23.79 12.27
C ILE A 548 25.35 24.21 13.74
N THR A 549 25.16 25.51 13.97
CA THR A 549 25.07 26.09 15.33
C THR A 549 23.63 26.34 15.75
N ALA A 550 22.77 26.63 14.78
CA ALA A 550 21.32 26.74 14.98
C ALA A 550 20.57 26.42 13.68
N ILE A 551 19.36 25.91 13.84
CA ILE A 551 18.38 25.67 12.79
C ILE A 551 17.19 26.57 13.11
N GLN A 552 16.89 27.55 12.27
CA GLN A 552 15.70 28.39 12.43
C GLN A 552 14.68 28.02 11.36
N PHE A 553 13.43 27.86 11.78
CA PHE A 553 12.26 27.82 10.93
C PHE A 553 11.64 29.22 10.93
N ASP A 554 10.90 29.58 9.88
CA ASP A 554 10.25 30.89 9.77
C ASP A 554 9.30 31.24 10.95
N LYS A 555 8.99 30.28 11.84
CA LYS A 555 8.21 30.47 13.08
C LYS A 555 8.89 29.95 14.37
N MET A 556 10.12 29.43 14.34
CA MET A 556 10.77 28.83 15.53
C MET A 556 12.31 28.84 15.44
N HIS A 557 12.99 29.18 16.54
CA HIS A 557 14.45 29.12 16.64
C HIS A 557 14.89 27.83 17.37
N LEU A 558 15.50 26.89 16.65
CA LEU A 558 16.11 25.68 17.22
C LEU A 558 17.62 25.92 17.35
N SER A 559 18.08 26.35 18.52
CA SER A 559 19.51 26.30 18.84
C SER A 559 19.89 24.85 19.15
N LEU A 560 20.87 24.29 18.43
CA LEU A 560 21.38 22.95 18.71
C LEU A 560 22.13 22.98 20.05
N ILE A 561 21.43 22.68 21.13
CA ILE A 561 22.02 22.49 22.45
C ILE A 561 22.35 21.00 22.55
N ALA A 562 23.63 20.66 22.39
CA ALA A 562 24.12 19.36 22.78
C ALA A 562 24.11 19.28 24.31
N VAL A 563 23.45 18.28 24.87
CA VAL A 563 23.46 18.02 26.32
C VAL A 563 24.67 17.15 26.66
N ALA A 564 25.44 17.60 27.66
CA ALA A 564 26.46 16.83 28.33
C ALA A 564 25.81 15.76 29.23
N GLY A 565 26.27 14.52 29.17
CA GLY A 565 25.74 13.46 30.04
C GLY A 565 26.45 12.11 29.92
N ARG A 566 27.50 11.98 30.76
CA ARG A 566 28.32 10.81 31.15
C ARG A 566 29.16 10.12 30.07
#